data_AF-A0A2G9S013-F1
#
_entry.id   AF-A0A2G9S013-F1
#
_cell.length_a   1.000
_cell.length_b   1.000
_cell.length_c   1.000
_cell.angle_alpha   90.00
_cell.angle_beta   90.00
_cell.angle_gamma   90.00
#
_symmetry.space_group_name_H-M   'P 1'
#
loop_
_entity.id
_entity.type
_entity.pdbx_description
1 polymer ?
#
loop_
_entity_poly.entity_id
_entity_poly.type
_entity_poly.pdbx_seq_one_letter_code
_entity_poly.pdbx_strand_id
1 'polypeptide(L)'
;TVNVIVQDEGLEPVQVKVLNCDTIAQVKEKIVEQVYKNLPYTQRPKPDSLALEWRPGSTAQILSDLDLTSQKEGRWRRINTLMHYNVRDNATLILSRIGISQQQEENHQDFPGEKHALLEDENKIWHLVRPADEVDEGKSKRGSMKAKEQTKAITEIYLTRLLSVKGTLQQFVDNFFHSVLNSNQVVPPAVKYFFDFLDEQAEKYDIKDEDTVHIWKTNSLSLRFWVNILKNPHFIFDVHVHQVVDASLSVIAQTFMDACSRTEHKLSRT
;
A
#
# COMPACT_ATOMS: atom_id res chain seq x y z
N THR A 1 -17.97 1.60 12.07
CA THR A 1 -18.25 0.23 11.62
C THR A 1 -19.49 0.24 10.76
N VAL A 2 -19.56 -0.64 9.76
CA VAL A 2 -20.76 -0.87 8.94
C VAL A 2 -21.13 -2.36 8.97
N ASN A 3 -22.41 -2.67 8.80
CA ASN A 3 -22.92 -4.03 8.67
C ASN A 3 -23.10 -4.34 7.18
N VAL A 4 -22.47 -5.39 6.67
CA VAL A 4 -22.48 -5.70 5.24
C VAL A 4 -23.25 -6.98 4.98
N ILE A 5 -24.24 -6.90 4.10
CA ILE A 5 -24.98 -8.05 3.59
C ILE A 5 -24.46 -8.34 2.17
N VAL A 6 -23.94 -9.55 1.94
CA VAL A 6 -23.54 -9.98 0.61
C VAL A 6 -24.74 -10.58 -0.09
N GLN A 7 -25.14 -9.98 -1.20
CA GLN A 7 -26.29 -10.43 -1.98
C GLN A 7 -26.05 -11.85 -2.52
N ASP A 8 -27.09 -12.68 -2.50
CA ASP A 8 -27.13 -14.05 -3.03
C ASP A 8 -26.23 -15.09 -2.35
N GLU A 9 -25.49 -14.73 -1.29
CA GLU A 9 -24.69 -15.69 -0.51
C GLU A 9 -25.41 -16.21 0.75
N GLY A 10 -26.57 -15.62 1.12
CA GLY A 10 -27.37 -16.07 2.27
C GLY A 10 -26.64 -15.96 3.62
N LEU A 11 -25.56 -15.18 3.68
CA LEU A 11 -24.73 -15.00 4.87
C LEU A 11 -25.36 -13.98 5.83
N GLU A 12 -25.14 -14.21 7.12
CA GLU A 12 -25.41 -13.21 8.16
C GLU A 12 -24.61 -11.92 7.89
N PRO A 13 -25.14 -10.73 8.26
CA PRO A 13 -24.44 -9.47 8.07
C PRO A 13 -23.05 -9.48 8.72
N VAL A 14 -22.02 -9.13 7.95
CA VAL A 14 -20.62 -9.09 8.43
C VAL A 14 -20.29 -7.67 8.88
N GLN A 15 -19.77 -7.52 10.11
CA GLN A 15 -19.28 -6.23 10.59
C GLN A 15 -17.91 -5.90 9.99
N VAL A 16 -17.80 -4.73 9.35
CA VAL A 16 -16.58 -4.24 8.73
C VAL A 16 -16.17 -2.91 9.33
N LYS A 17 -14.89 -2.80 9.74
CA LYS A 17 -14.30 -1.56 10.25
C LYS A 17 -13.87 -0.68 9.09
N VAL A 18 -14.45 0.50 9.02
CA VAL A 18 -14.21 1.53 7.99
C VAL A 18 -14.13 2.90 8.66
N LEU A 19 -13.55 3.86 7.95
CA LEU A 19 -13.45 5.26 8.35
C LEU A 19 -14.44 6.08 7.54
N ASN A 20 -14.95 7.17 8.13
CA ASN A 20 -15.84 8.10 7.44
C ASN A 20 -15.17 8.77 6.23
N CYS A 21 -13.85 8.86 6.23
CA CYS A 21 -13.03 9.41 5.15
C CYS A 21 -12.54 8.37 4.15
N ASP A 22 -12.95 7.10 4.23
CA ASP A 22 -12.63 6.15 3.18
C ASP A 22 -13.44 6.49 1.92
N THR A 23 -12.80 6.39 0.74
CA THR A 23 -13.52 6.42 -0.55
C THR A 23 -14.40 5.19 -0.70
N ILE A 24 -15.34 5.21 -1.63
CA ILE A 24 -16.21 4.04 -1.85
C ILE A 24 -15.39 2.84 -2.35
N ALA A 25 -14.40 3.05 -3.21
CA ALA A 25 -13.46 1.99 -3.60
C ALA A 25 -12.71 1.41 -2.39
N GLN A 26 -12.17 2.25 -1.50
CA GLN A 26 -11.48 1.80 -0.27
C GLN A 26 -12.43 1.03 0.68
N VAL A 27 -13.69 1.43 0.76
CA VAL A 27 -14.71 0.69 1.52
C VAL A 27 -14.93 -0.69 0.89
N LYS A 28 -15.11 -0.77 -0.44
CA LYS A 28 -15.26 -2.06 -1.13
C LYS A 28 -14.05 -2.97 -0.90
N GLU A 29 -12.82 -2.45 -0.96
CA GLU A 29 -11.59 -3.19 -0.64
C GLU A 29 -11.64 -3.78 0.77
N LYS A 30 -11.90 -2.96 1.80
CA LYS A 30 -12.00 -3.40 3.20
C LYS A 30 -13.11 -4.43 3.43
N ILE A 31 -14.23 -4.27 2.74
CA ILE A 31 -15.32 -5.25 2.78
C ILE A 31 -14.86 -6.58 2.19
N VAL A 32 -14.23 -6.57 1.01
CA VAL A 32 -13.73 -7.78 0.35
C VAL A 32 -12.68 -8.47 1.23
N GLU A 33 -11.77 -7.72 1.83
CA GLU A 33 -10.77 -8.26 2.77
C GLU A 33 -11.41 -8.96 3.96
N GLN A 34 -12.48 -8.41 4.53
CA GLN A 34 -13.12 -8.96 5.72
C GLN A 34 -14.04 -10.14 5.41
N VAL A 35 -14.85 -10.03 4.36
CA VAL A 35 -15.81 -11.06 3.93
C VAL A 35 -15.06 -12.28 3.38
N TYR A 36 -14.06 -12.06 2.52
CA TYR A 36 -13.32 -13.13 1.84
C TYR A 36 -11.93 -13.35 2.46
N LYS A 37 -11.76 -13.07 3.76
CA LYS A 37 -10.46 -13.16 4.47
C LYS A 37 -9.76 -14.51 4.35
N ASN A 38 -10.52 -15.58 4.19
CA ASN A 38 -10.01 -16.96 4.10
C ASN A 38 -9.73 -17.40 2.65
N LEU A 39 -9.97 -16.54 1.66
CA LEU A 39 -9.65 -16.82 0.26
C LEU A 39 -8.30 -16.20 -0.14
N PRO A 40 -7.51 -16.87 -1.00
CA PRO A 40 -6.35 -16.26 -1.67
C PRO A 40 -6.76 -15.02 -2.47
N TYR A 41 -5.86 -14.05 -2.64
CA TYR A 41 -6.20 -12.77 -3.29
C TYR A 41 -6.75 -12.98 -4.71
N THR A 42 -6.17 -13.88 -5.50
CA THR A 42 -6.63 -14.17 -6.88
C THR A 42 -8.05 -14.70 -6.99
N GLN A 43 -8.62 -15.25 -5.91
CA GLN A 43 -9.98 -15.80 -5.90
C GLN A 43 -11.03 -14.79 -5.42
N ARG A 44 -10.60 -13.64 -4.89
CA ARG A 44 -11.51 -12.61 -4.38
C ARG A 44 -12.12 -11.82 -5.53
N PRO A 45 -13.38 -11.36 -5.41
CA PRO A 45 -13.97 -10.44 -6.37
C PRO A 45 -13.19 -9.11 -6.36
N LYS A 46 -12.99 -8.52 -7.55
CA LYS A 46 -12.36 -7.21 -7.67
C LYS A 46 -13.33 -6.12 -7.20
N PRO A 47 -12.87 -5.07 -6.48
CA PRO A 47 -13.74 -3.96 -6.05
C PRO A 47 -14.55 -3.35 -7.20
N ASP A 48 -13.97 -3.21 -8.39
CA ASP A 48 -14.63 -2.65 -9.57
C ASP A 48 -15.75 -3.53 -10.14
N SER A 49 -15.76 -4.83 -9.79
CA SER A 49 -16.82 -5.77 -10.18
C SER A 49 -18.00 -5.80 -9.20
N LEU A 50 -17.95 -4.97 -8.16
CA LEU A 50 -18.92 -4.96 -7.07
C LEU A 50 -19.67 -3.63 -7.02
N ALA A 51 -20.98 -3.68 -6.83
CA ALA A 51 -21.80 -2.54 -6.43
C ALA A 51 -21.93 -2.51 -4.91
N LEU A 52 -21.92 -1.31 -4.35
CA LEU A 52 -22.15 -1.08 -2.93
C LEU A 52 -23.40 -0.21 -2.79
N GLU A 53 -24.45 -0.78 -2.21
CA GLU A 53 -25.73 -0.11 -2.06
C GLU A 53 -26.00 0.22 -0.59
N TRP A 54 -26.52 1.41 -0.35
CA TRP A 54 -26.97 1.86 0.96
C TRP A 54 -28.48 2.15 0.92
N ARG A 55 -29.20 1.66 1.93
CA ARG A 55 -30.66 1.85 2.07
C ARG A 55 -31.01 2.60 3.34
N PRO A 56 -30.94 3.95 3.37
CA PRO A 56 -31.50 4.72 4.47
C PRO A 56 -33.04 4.71 4.39
N GLY A 57 -33.68 3.76 5.07
CA GLY A 57 -35.14 3.63 5.05
C GLY A 57 -35.64 2.97 3.76
N SER A 58 -36.56 3.62 3.04
CA SER A 58 -37.21 3.06 1.83
C SER A 58 -36.47 3.32 0.53
N THR A 59 -35.48 4.22 0.52
CA THR A 59 -34.75 4.61 -0.70
C THR A 59 -33.44 3.85 -0.77
N ALA A 60 -33.18 3.19 -1.90
CA ALA A 60 -31.90 2.57 -2.20
C ALA A 60 -31.02 3.52 -3.01
N GLN A 61 -29.74 3.59 -2.66
CA GLN A 61 -28.73 4.36 -3.38
C GLN A 61 -27.47 3.53 -3.59
N ILE A 62 -27.02 3.41 -4.84
CA ILE A 62 -25.72 2.84 -5.16
C ILE A 62 -24.66 3.93 -4.90
N LEU A 63 -23.65 3.57 -4.12
CA LEU A 63 -22.53 4.45 -3.79
C LEU A 63 -21.42 4.27 -4.82
N SER A 64 -20.80 5.38 -5.23
CA SER A 64 -19.65 5.38 -6.14
C SER A 64 -18.66 6.47 -5.75
N ASP A 65 -17.41 6.33 -6.21
CA ASP A 65 -16.38 7.34 -5.95
C ASP A 65 -16.70 8.69 -6.61
N LEU A 66 -17.43 8.66 -7.72
CA LEU A 66 -17.90 9.84 -8.45
C LEU A 66 -19.33 9.60 -8.96
N ASP A 67 -20.23 10.53 -8.66
CA ASP A 67 -21.61 10.54 -9.17
C ASP A 67 -22.13 11.98 -9.36
N LEU A 68 -23.43 12.11 -9.63
CA LEU A 68 -24.12 13.40 -9.77
C LEU A 68 -24.13 14.22 -8.47
N THR A 69 -23.89 13.59 -7.32
CA THR A 69 -23.86 14.26 -6.02
C THR A 69 -22.47 14.75 -5.64
N SER A 70 -21.42 14.35 -6.36
CA SER A 70 -20.03 14.70 -6.05
C SER A 70 -19.79 16.21 -6.00
N GLN A 71 -19.05 16.63 -4.97
CA GLN A 71 -18.68 18.03 -4.77
C GLN A 71 -17.77 18.53 -5.91
N LYS A 72 -18.15 19.65 -6.53
CA LYS A 72 -17.38 20.33 -7.59
C LYS A 72 -16.86 21.67 -7.09
N GLU A 73 -15.58 21.94 -7.33
CA GLU A 73 -14.89 23.19 -7.01
C GLU A 73 -14.07 23.65 -8.22
N GLY A 74 -14.70 24.42 -9.11
CA GLY A 74 -14.10 24.74 -10.42
C GLY A 74 -13.85 23.46 -11.22
N ARG A 75 -12.61 23.27 -11.69
CA ARG A 75 -12.14 22.05 -12.39
C ARG A 75 -11.92 20.84 -11.49
N TRP A 76 -12.06 20.99 -10.17
CA TRP A 76 -11.80 19.93 -9.22
C TRP A 76 -13.08 19.21 -8.81
N ARG A 77 -13.05 17.88 -8.84
CA ARG A 77 -14.09 17.01 -8.28
C ARG A 77 -13.53 16.28 -7.07
N ARG A 78 -14.24 16.33 -5.95
CA ARG A 78 -13.86 15.56 -4.77
C ARG A 78 -14.41 14.15 -4.87
N ILE A 79 -13.56 13.16 -4.60
CA ILE A 79 -13.97 11.76 -4.51
C ILE A 79 -14.91 11.58 -3.33
N ASN A 80 -16.04 10.91 -3.56
CA ASN A 80 -17.05 10.65 -2.56
C ASN A 80 -16.53 9.67 -1.51
N THR A 81 -16.94 9.88 -0.26
CA THR A 81 -16.59 9.07 0.90
C THR A 81 -17.85 8.62 1.64
N LEU A 82 -17.73 7.77 2.66
CA LEU A 82 -18.86 7.48 3.54
C LEU A 82 -19.45 8.74 4.20
N MET A 83 -18.60 9.71 4.54
CA MET A 83 -19.02 11.01 5.08
C MET A 83 -19.84 11.82 4.06
N HIS A 84 -19.46 11.77 2.77
CA HIS A 84 -20.19 12.46 1.70
C HIS A 84 -21.66 12.02 1.65
N TYR A 85 -21.89 10.71 1.74
CA TYR A 85 -23.24 10.13 1.77
C TYR A 85 -23.88 10.14 3.17
N ASN A 86 -23.21 10.68 4.18
CA ASN A 86 -23.67 10.69 5.57
C ASN A 86 -23.99 9.27 6.12
N VAL A 87 -23.20 8.27 5.70
CA VAL A 87 -23.29 6.90 6.22
C VAL A 87 -22.82 6.89 7.68
N ARG A 88 -23.72 6.52 8.59
CA ARG A 88 -23.48 6.51 10.03
C ARG A 88 -22.90 5.19 10.52
N ASP A 89 -22.41 5.20 11.76
CA ASP A 89 -21.99 3.97 12.44
C ASP A 89 -23.14 2.95 12.50
N ASN A 90 -22.80 1.68 12.28
CA ASN A 90 -23.72 0.54 12.19
C ASN A 90 -24.74 0.60 11.04
N ALA A 91 -24.53 1.48 10.05
CA ALA A 91 -25.33 1.45 8.82
C ALA A 91 -25.20 0.09 8.11
N THR A 92 -26.31 -0.37 7.54
CA THR A 92 -26.35 -1.58 6.73
C THR A 92 -26.09 -1.25 5.26
N LEU A 93 -25.09 -1.90 4.68
CA LEU A 93 -24.72 -1.82 3.28
C LEU A 93 -24.95 -3.18 2.61
N ILE A 94 -25.34 -3.17 1.34
CA ILE A 94 -25.53 -4.37 0.53
C ILE A 94 -24.42 -4.40 -0.52
N LEU A 95 -23.66 -5.49 -0.56
CA LEU A 95 -22.63 -5.74 -1.54
C LEU A 95 -23.16 -6.73 -2.58
N SER A 96 -23.10 -6.38 -3.86
CA SER A 96 -23.57 -7.24 -4.95
C SER A 96 -22.60 -7.23 -6.13
N ARG A 97 -22.63 -8.28 -6.95
CA ARG A 97 -21.85 -8.30 -8.20
C ARG A 97 -22.56 -7.46 -9.25
N ILE A 98 -21.81 -6.62 -9.94
CA ILE A 98 -22.34 -5.84 -11.07
C ILE A 98 -22.65 -6.84 -12.21
N GLY A 99 -23.91 -6.90 -12.63
CA GLY A 99 -24.30 -7.67 -13.82
C GLY A 99 -23.74 -7.04 -15.09
N ILE A 100 -23.48 -7.84 -16.13
CA ILE A 100 -22.92 -7.39 -17.44
C ILE A 100 -23.74 -6.22 -18.04
N SER A 101 -25.03 -6.13 -17.73
CA SER A 101 -25.93 -5.06 -18.18
C SER A 101 -25.67 -3.69 -17.50
N GLN A 102 -25.20 -3.63 -16.25
CA GLN A 102 -24.89 -2.37 -15.57
C GLN A 102 -23.54 -1.77 -15.99
N GLN A 103 -22.61 -2.60 -16.49
CA GLN A 103 -21.35 -2.12 -17.06
C GLN A 103 -21.57 -1.25 -18.31
N GLN A 104 -22.68 -1.44 -19.04
CA GLN A 104 -22.99 -0.66 -20.24
C GLN A 104 -23.48 0.76 -19.93
N GLU A 105 -24.11 1.00 -18.77
CA GLU A 105 -24.56 2.35 -18.39
C GLU A 105 -23.40 3.24 -17.89
N GLU A 106 -22.39 2.66 -17.22
CA GLU A 106 -21.17 3.41 -16.88
C GLU A 106 -20.26 3.65 -18.11
N ASN A 107 -20.18 2.70 -19.05
CA ASN A 107 -19.40 2.88 -20.29
C ASN A 107 -20.06 3.80 -21.33
N HIS A 108 -21.36 4.14 -21.19
CA HIS A 108 -22.05 5.02 -22.14
C HIS A 108 -21.98 6.51 -21.80
N GLN A 109 -21.18 6.94 -20.82
CA GLN A 109 -20.82 8.35 -20.65
C GLN A 109 -19.54 8.79 -21.39
N ASP A 110 -18.79 7.87 -22.00
CA ASP A 110 -17.63 8.21 -22.83
C ASP A 110 -17.96 8.15 -24.33
N PHE A 111 -18.12 9.33 -24.93
CA PHE A 111 -18.10 9.51 -26.38
C PHE A 111 -16.67 9.25 -26.91
N PRO A 112 -16.49 8.45 -27.98
CA PRO A 112 -15.16 8.09 -28.45
C PRO A 112 -14.56 9.17 -29.34
N GLY A 113 -13.30 9.51 -29.05
CA GLY A 113 -12.33 10.01 -30.04
C GLY A 113 -12.22 11.54 -30.18
N GLU A 114 -10.99 12.02 -30.05
CA GLU A 114 -10.48 13.29 -30.61
C GLU A 114 -10.49 14.59 -29.76
N LYS A 115 -10.79 14.56 -28.45
CA LYS A 115 -10.63 15.76 -27.57
C LYS A 115 -9.80 15.57 -26.30
N HIS A 116 -9.00 14.51 -26.20
CA HIS A 116 -8.36 14.13 -24.93
C HIS A 116 -7.35 15.15 -24.38
N ALA A 117 -6.67 15.95 -25.19
CA ALA A 117 -5.64 16.86 -24.69
C ALA A 117 -6.17 18.19 -24.10
N LEU A 118 -7.43 18.57 -24.36
CA LEU A 118 -7.99 19.86 -23.91
C LEU A 118 -9.03 19.73 -22.79
N LEU A 119 -9.51 18.51 -22.50
CA LEU A 119 -10.52 18.24 -21.45
C LEU A 119 -9.92 17.65 -20.17
N GLU A 120 -8.68 17.17 -20.18
CA GLU A 120 -7.98 16.70 -18.98
C GLU A 120 -7.88 17.78 -17.90
N ASP A 121 -7.93 19.06 -18.30
CA ASP A 121 -7.83 20.18 -17.39
C ASP A 121 -9.13 20.50 -16.63
N GLU A 122 -10.29 19.96 -17.03
CA GLU A 122 -11.60 20.25 -16.41
C GLU A 122 -12.12 19.17 -15.43
N ASN A 123 -11.44 18.03 -15.29
CA ASN A 123 -11.91 16.90 -14.49
C ASN A 123 -10.87 16.38 -13.48
N LYS A 124 -10.14 17.29 -12.83
CA LYS A 124 -9.13 16.89 -11.85
C LYS A 124 -9.80 16.32 -10.59
N ILE A 125 -9.38 15.14 -10.15
CA ILE A 125 -9.94 14.46 -8.98
C ILE A 125 -9.02 14.61 -7.77
N TRP A 126 -9.61 14.74 -6.59
CA TRP A 126 -8.87 14.78 -5.33
C TRP A 126 -9.66 14.12 -4.21
N HIS A 127 -8.96 13.63 -3.18
CA HIS A 127 -9.60 13.00 -2.02
C HIS A 127 -9.40 13.83 -0.74
N LEU A 128 -8.30 13.62 -0.02
CA LEU A 128 -8.00 14.34 1.23
C LEU A 128 -7.07 15.53 1.01
N VAL A 129 -6.12 15.40 0.08
CA VAL A 129 -5.12 16.42 -0.24
C VAL A 129 -5.13 16.60 -1.76
N ARG A 130 -5.14 17.86 -2.22
CA ARG A 130 -4.98 18.16 -3.65
C ARG A 130 -3.52 17.95 -4.04
N PRO A 131 -3.25 17.41 -5.24
CA PRO A 131 -1.91 17.40 -5.80
C PRO A 131 -1.27 18.79 -5.71
N ALA A 132 -0.04 18.86 -5.19
CA ALA A 132 0.62 20.13 -4.86
C ALA A 132 1.04 20.94 -6.10
N ASP A 133 1.06 20.31 -7.27
CA ASP A 133 1.75 20.83 -8.46
C ASP A 133 1.07 22.04 -9.12
N GLU A 134 -0.10 22.50 -8.65
CA GLU A 134 -0.83 23.56 -9.36
C GLU A 134 -1.53 24.60 -8.47
N VAL A 135 -1.19 24.70 -7.19
CA VAL A 135 -1.72 25.78 -6.33
C VAL A 135 -0.98 27.12 -6.58
N ASP A 136 0.08 27.14 -7.40
CA ASP A 136 0.96 28.29 -7.55
C ASP A 136 1.06 28.89 -8.97
N GLU A 137 0.16 28.55 -9.90
CA GLU A 137 0.12 29.20 -11.22
C GLU A 137 -0.40 30.65 -11.18
N GLY A 138 -0.91 31.11 -10.03
CA GLY A 138 -1.44 32.48 -9.88
C GLY A 138 -0.42 33.55 -9.50
N LYS A 139 0.81 33.19 -9.05
CA LYS A 139 1.72 34.19 -8.45
C LYS A 139 3.22 33.99 -8.68
N SER A 140 3.67 33.27 -9.71
CA SER A 140 5.12 33.23 -9.99
C SER A 140 5.57 34.36 -10.93
N LYS A 141 5.82 35.55 -10.34
CA LYS A 141 6.70 36.56 -10.97
C LYS A 141 8.12 35.98 -11.05
N ARG A 142 8.59 35.83 -12.29
CA ARG A 142 9.99 35.85 -12.76
C ARG A 142 11.06 35.38 -11.75
N GLY A 143 11.55 34.17 -12.00
CA GLY A 143 12.96 33.81 -11.85
C GLY A 143 13.34 33.19 -10.51
N SER A 144 13.45 31.87 -10.47
CA SER A 144 14.48 31.21 -9.67
C SER A 144 14.76 29.81 -10.19
N MET A 145 16.04 29.55 -10.47
CA MET A 145 16.57 28.28 -10.93
C MET A 145 16.53 27.25 -9.79
N LYS A 146 16.18 26.00 -10.14
CA LYS A 146 16.48 24.78 -9.38
C LYS A 146 16.19 24.83 -7.88
N ALA A 147 14.95 24.50 -7.50
CA ALA A 147 14.65 24.02 -6.16
C ALA A 147 15.35 22.65 -5.98
N LYS A 148 16.58 22.70 -5.48
CA LYS A 148 17.26 21.58 -4.84
C LYS A 148 16.28 20.97 -3.86
N GLU A 149 16.00 19.68 -4.06
CA GLU A 149 15.14 18.83 -3.24
C GLU A 149 15.61 18.93 -1.78
N GLN A 150 15.05 19.89 -1.06
CA GLN A 150 15.37 20.16 0.32
C GLN A 150 14.60 19.10 1.11
N THR A 151 15.31 18.19 1.75
CA THR A 151 14.75 17.22 2.69
C THR A 151 14.06 18.00 3.80
N LYS A 152 12.78 18.37 3.59
CA LYS A 152 12.00 19.12 4.56
C LYS A 152 11.95 18.26 5.80
N ALA A 153 12.38 18.82 6.93
CA ALA A 153 12.31 18.14 8.21
C ALA A 153 10.88 17.60 8.39
N ILE A 154 10.76 16.30 8.64
CA ILE A 154 9.49 15.65 8.95
C ILE A 154 8.88 16.47 10.09
N THR A 155 7.70 17.07 9.87
CA THR A 155 7.05 17.83 10.95
C THR A 155 6.86 16.89 12.13
N GLU A 156 7.10 17.39 13.35
CA GLU A 156 7.23 16.59 14.58
C GLU A 156 6.04 15.63 14.80
N ILE A 157 4.84 16.03 14.37
CA ILE A 157 3.61 15.21 14.42
C ILE A 157 3.74 13.93 13.58
N TYR A 158 4.37 13.99 12.41
CA TYR A 158 4.59 12.81 11.57
C TYR A 158 5.65 11.87 12.17
N LEU A 159 6.67 12.40 12.85
CA LEU A 159 7.69 11.55 13.48
C LEU A 159 7.10 10.69 14.59
N THR A 160 6.28 11.25 15.48
CA THR A 160 5.62 10.49 16.56
C THR A 160 4.72 9.38 16.00
N ARG A 161 4.03 9.64 14.89
CA ARG A 161 3.22 8.63 14.20
C ARG A 161 4.09 7.50 13.63
N LEU A 162 5.22 7.85 12.99
CA LEU A 162 6.17 6.85 12.48
C LEU A 162 6.73 5.98 13.62
N LEU A 163 7.10 6.58 14.75
CA LEU A 163 7.59 5.86 15.92
C LEU A 163 6.53 4.93 16.52
N SER A 164 5.27 5.36 16.55
CA SER A 164 4.14 4.52 17.01
C SER A 164 3.94 3.30 16.10
N VAL A 165 3.97 3.49 14.78
CA VAL A 165 3.88 2.38 13.82
C VAL A 165 5.08 1.44 13.97
N LYS A 166 6.30 1.98 14.08
CA LYS A 166 7.52 1.20 14.36
C LYS A 166 7.36 0.36 15.62
N GLY A 167 6.89 0.94 16.72
CA GLY A 167 6.64 0.24 17.97
C GLY A 167 5.61 -0.89 17.85
N THR A 168 4.55 -0.66 17.07
CA THR A 168 3.49 -1.66 16.82
C THR A 168 4.01 -2.87 16.02
N LEU A 169 4.93 -2.64 15.08
CA LEU A 169 5.49 -3.68 14.22
C LEU A 169 6.73 -4.38 14.82
N GLN A 170 7.33 -3.81 15.88
CA GLN A 170 8.64 -4.20 16.42
C GLN A 170 8.77 -5.71 16.64
N GLN A 171 7.83 -6.33 17.37
CA GLN A 171 7.89 -7.77 17.67
C GLN A 171 7.86 -8.65 16.41
N PHE A 172 7.11 -8.26 15.37
CA PHE A 172 7.03 -9.02 14.13
C PHE A 172 8.33 -8.93 13.34
N VAL A 173 8.94 -7.74 13.30
CA VAL A 173 10.24 -7.51 12.66
C VAL A 173 11.33 -8.30 13.40
N ASP A 174 11.37 -8.23 14.73
CA ASP A 174 12.36 -8.96 15.54
C ASP A 174 12.22 -10.48 15.36
N ASN A 175 10.99 -11.00 15.36
CA ASN A 175 10.74 -12.42 15.11
C ASN A 175 11.23 -12.86 13.73
N PHE A 176 11.01 -12.04 12.69
CA PHE A 176 11.53 -12.33 11.35
C PHE A 176 13.06 -12.34 11.34
N PHE A 177 13.70 -11.31 11.90
CA PHE A 177 15.16 -11.17 11.92
C PHE A 177 15.79 -12.33 12.69
N HIS A 178 15.22 -12.71 13.83
CA HIS A 178 15.64 -13.89 14.57
C HIS A 178 15.42 -15.18 13.77
N SER A 179 14.30 -15.35 13.07
CA SER A 179 14.10 -16.56 12.26
C SER A 179 15.09 -16.70 11.11
N VAL A 180 15.63 -15.59 10.59
CA VAL A 180 16.54 -15.59 9.44
C VAL A 180 18.02 -15.63 9.86
N LEU A 181 18.38 -14.92 10.93
CA LEU A 181 19.79 -14.68 11.31
C LEU A 181 20.26 -15.48 12.54
N ASN A 182 19.37 -16.21 13.24
CA ASN A 182 19.73 -16.88 14.48
C ASN A 182 20.59 -18.13 14.25
N SER A 183 21.79 -18.11 14.81
CA SER A 183 22.76 -19.22 14.77
C SER A 183 22.42 -20.37 15.73
N ASN A 184 21.48 -20.19 16.66
CA ASN A 184 21.04 -21.23 17.59
C ASN A 184 20.06 -22.24 16.97
N GLN A 185 19.66 -22.03 15.70
CA GLN A 185 18.84 -22.98 14.95
C GLN A 185 19.71 -23.80 13.99
N VAL A 186 19.17 -24.95 13.57
CA VAL A 186 19.82 -25.79 12.56
C VAL A 186 19.93 -24.99 11.26
N VAL A 187 21.16 -24.67 10.87
CA VAL A 187 21.44 -23.94 9.62
C VAL A 187 21.06 -24.82 8.42
N PRO A 188 20.30 -24.30 7.43
CA PRO A 188 19.98 -25.07 6.24
C PRO A 188 21.24 -25.61 5.55
N PRO A 189 21.29 -26.90 5.15
CA PRO A 189 22.49 -27.50 4.56
C PRO A 189 23.03 -26.75 3.35
N ALA A 190 22.15 -26.20 2.52
CA ALA A 190 22.54 -25.39 1.35
C ALA A 190 23.28 -24.11 1.75
N VAL A 191 22.86 -23.44 2.84
CA VAL A 191 23.54 -22.23 3.34
C VAL A 191 24.91 -22.59 3.90
N LYS A 192 25.00 -23.66 4.72
CA LYS A 192 26.28 -24.12 5.26
C LYS A 192 27.25 -24.48 4.15
N TYR A 193 26.82 -25.32 3.21
CA TYR A 193 27.62 -25.74 2.07
C TYR A 193 28.11 -24.54 1.24
N PHE A 194 27.22 -23.60 0.94
CA PHE A 194 27.60 -22.45 0.12
C PHE A 194 28.56 -21.50 0.85
N PHE A 195 28.41 -21.32 2.16
CA PHE A 195 29.34 -20.50 2.95
C PHE A 195 30.70 -21.18 3.14
N ASP A 196 30.72 -22.50 3.33
CA ASP A 196 31.98 -23.28 3.36
C ASP A 196 32.71 -23.17 2.03
N PHE A 197 31.99 -23.27 0.91
CA PHE A 197 32.56 -23.05 -0.42
C PHE A 197 33.20 -21.66 -0.56
N LEU A 198 32.55 -20.60 -0.05
CA LEU A 198 33.12 -19.24 -0.07
C LEU A 198 34.38 -19.13 0.79
N ASP A 199 34.40 -19.78 1.95
CA ASP A 199 35.58 -19.83 2.83
C ASP A 199 36.75 -20.58 2.16
N GLU A 200 36.47 -21.72 1.52
CA GLU A 200 37.46 -22.47 0.72
C GLU A 200 38.00 -21.65 -0.45
N GLN A 201 37.15 -20.86 -1.13
CA GLN A 201 37.62 -19.96 -2.20
C GLN A 201 38.52 -18.85 -1.63
N ALA A 202 38.17 -18.28 -0.48
CA ALA A 202 39.00 -17.26 0.16
C ALA A 202 40.39 -17.82 0.53
N GLU A 203 40.45 -19.02 1.12
CA GLU A 203 41.71 -19.71 1.44
C GLU A 203 42.54 -20.00 0.18
N LYS A 204 41.91 -20.54 -0.87
CA LYS A 204 42.58 -20.86 -2.14
C LYS A 204 43.29 -19.66 -2.78
N TYR A 205 42.72 -18.46 -2.64
CA TYR A 205 43.28 -17.22 -3.20
C TYR A 205 44.04 -16.37 -2.16
N ASP A 206 44.37 -16.92 -0.99
CA ASP A 206 45.07 -16.24 0.13
C ASP A 206 44.39 -14.94 0.59
N ILE A 207 43.06 -14.89 0.54
CA ILE A 207 42.26 -13.75 1.04
C ILE A 207 42.10 -13.89 2.55
N LYS A 208 42.88 -13.11 3.29
CA LYS A 208 42.91 -13.11 4.77
C LYS A 208 41.98 -12.09 5.41
N ASP A 209 41.42 -11.19 4.62
CA ASP A 209 40.52 -10.15 5.10
C ASP A 209 39.12 -10.71 5.34
N GLU A 210 38.73 -10.82 6.62
CA GLU A 210 37.40 -11.29 7.02
C GLU A 210 36.27 -10.37 6.52
N ASP A 211 36.54 -9.08 6.31
CA ASP A 211 35.54 -8.15 5.79
C ASP A 211 35.15 -8.50 4.35
N THR A 212 36.14 -8.87 3.52
CA THR A 212 35.89 -9.34 2.15
C THR A 212 35.02 -10.60 2.15
N VAL A 213 35.32 -11.60 2.99
CA VAL A 213 34.53 -12.84 3.08
C VAL A 213 33.12 -12.57 3.62
N HIS A 214 32.99 -11.69 4.62
CA HIS A 214 31.71 -11.21 5.13
C HIS A 214 30.86 -10.56 4.03
N ILE A 215 31.47 -9.71 3.19
CA ILE A 215 30.81 -9.09 2.04
C ILE A 215 30.33 -10.15 1.05
N TRP A 216 31.13 -11.18 0.76
CA TRP A 216 30.71 -12.27 -0.14
C TRP A 216 29.48 -13.01 0.38
N LYS A 217 29.47 -13.38 1.67
CA LYS A 217 28.35 -14.06 2.32
C LYS A 217 27.09 -13.18 2.37
N THR A 218 27.26 -11.90 2.73
CA THR A 218 26.16 -10.93 2.80
C THR A 218 25.56 -10.64 1.42
N ASN A 219 26.40 -10.42 0.42
CA ASN A 219 25.97 -10.13 -0.95
C ASN A 219 25.32 -11.33 -1.64
N SER A 220 25.65 -12.56 -1.23
CA SER A 220 25.12 -13.77 -1.88
C SER A 220 23.81 -14.26 -1.29
N LEU A 221 23.61 -14.15 0.04
CA LEU A 221 22.40 -14.62 0.70
C LEU A 221 21.53 -13.47 1.21
N SER A 222 22.03 -12.64 2.12
CA SER A 222 21.23 -11.59 2.77
C SER A 222 20.64 -10.61 1.76
N LEU A 223 21.45 -10.06 0.86
CA LEU A 223 21.01 -9.05 -0.10
C LEU A 223 20.26 -9.62 -1.31
N ARG A 224 20.67 -10.80 -1.79
CA ARG A 224 20.10 -11.38 -3.02
C ARG A 224 18.84 -12.18 -2.78
N PHE A 225 18.77 -12.88 -1.66
CA PHE A 225 17.62 -13.71 -1.31
C PHE A 225 16.72 -12.99 -0.31
N TRP A 226 17.19 -12.73 0.90
CA TRP A 226 16.32 -12.28 2.00
C TRP A 226 15.73 -10.89 1.81
N VAL A 227 16.52 -9.91 1.37
CA VAL A 227 16.00 -8.58 1.02
C VAL A 227 14.96 -8.66 -0.10
N ASN A 228 15.18 -9.54 -1.08
CA ASN A 228 14.26 -9.69 -2.20
C ASN A 228 12.93 -10.31 -1.75
N ILE A 229 12.97 -11.34 -0.90
CA ILE A 229 11.78 -11.95 -0.28
C ILE A 229 11.03 -10.94 0.59
N LEU A 230 11.74 -10.14 1.39
CA LEU A 230 11.14 -9.10 2.23
C LEU A 230 10.39 -8.04 1.41
N LYS A 231 11.00 -7.59 0.30
CA LYS A 231 10.39 -6.57 -0.57
C LYS A 231 9.27 -7.12 -1.45
N ASN A 232 9.33 -8.41 -1.79
CA ASN A 232 8.40 -9.04 -2.73
C ASN A 232 7.66 -10.22 -2.07
N PRO A 233 6.75 -9.97 -1.12
CA PRO A 233 6.04 -11.04 -0.42
C PRO A 233 5.15 -11.88 -1.37
N HIS A 234 4.78 -11.33 -2.52
CA HIS A 234 4.03 -12.02 -3.56
C HIS A 234 4.80 -13.19 -4.21
N PHE A 235 6.11 -13.30 -4.00
CA PHE A 235 6.89 -14.48 -4.40
C PHE A 235 6.54 -15.72 -3.59
N ILE A 236 6.01 -15.54 -2.38
CA ILE A 236 5.66 -16.63 -1.45
C ILE A 236 4.15 -16.73 -1.28
N PHE A 237 3.44 -15.60 -1.25
CA PHE A 237 2.03 -15.53 -0.89
C PHE A 237 1.16 -14.98 -2.02
N ASP A 238 -0.06 -15.50 -2.16
CA ASP A 238 -1.07 -14.91 -3.05
C ASP A 238 -1.76 -13.72 -2.35
N VAL A 239 -1.07 -12.58 -2.38
CA VAL A 239 -1.48 -11.33 -1.74
C VAL A 239 -1.27 -10.14 -2.67
N HIS A 240 -2.13 -9.13 -2.55
CA HIS A 240 -1.89 -7.82 -3.13
C HIS A 240 -1.12 -6.93 -2.15
N VAL A 241 -0.06 -6.30 -2.65
CA VAL A 241 0.78 -5.39 -1.85
C VAL A 241 0.43 -3.96 -2.24
N HIS A 242 -0.24 -3.25 -1.34
CA HIS A 242 -0.48 -1.82 -1.53
C HIS A 242 0.84 -1.04 -1.48
N GLN A 243 0.92 0.07 -2.22
CA GLN A 243 2.11 0.92 -2.31
C GLN A 243 2.66 1.37 -0.95
N VAL A 244 1.78 1.68 0.01
CA VAL A 244 2.18 2.06 1.38
C VAL A 244 2.81 0.91 2.16
N VAL A 245 2.37 -0.32 1.91
CA VAL A 245 2.98 -1.53 2.50
C VAL A 245 4.33 -1.78 1.84
N ASP A 246 4.43 -1.67 0.52
CA ASP A 246 5.69 -1.79 -0.23
C ASP A 246 6.76 -0.78 0.26
N ALA A 247 6.37 0.47 0.46
CA ALA A 247 7.24 1.49 1.05
C ALA A 247 7.70 1.12 2.47
N SER A 248 6.80 0.57 3.30
CA SER A 248 7.13 0.14 4.66
C SER A 248 8.06 -1.08 4.67
N LEU A 249 7.82 -2.06 3.81
CA LEU A 249 8.69 -3.22 3.61
C LEU A 249 10.07 -2.80 3.12
N SER A 250 10.16 -1.76 2.28
CA SER A 250 11.45 -1.20 1.86
C SER A 250 12.25 -0.61 3.03
N VAL A 251 11.61 0.04 4.00
CA VAL A 251 12.27 0.53 5.22
C VAL A 251 12.76 -0.63 6.10
N ILE A 252 11.94 -1.67 6.25
CA ILE A 252 12.32 -2.88 7.02
C ILE A 252 13.48 -3.61 6.33
N ALA A 253 13.43 -3.73 5.00
CA ALA A 253 14.48 -4.33 4.20
C ALA A 253 15.79 -3.53 4.30
N GLN A 254 15.74 -2.20 4.30
CA GLN A 254 16.91 -1.37 4.56
C GLN A 254 17.50 -1.65 5.95
N THR A 255 16.65 -1.70 6.98
CA THR A 255 17.07 -2.06 8.34
C THR A 255 17.74 -3.45 8.39
N PHE A 256 17.24 -4.42 7.62
CA PHE A 256 17.86 -5.74 7.51
C PHE A 256 19.24 -5.69 6.83
N MET A 257 19.38 -4.89 5.77
CA MET A 257 20.66 -4.67 5.09
C MET A 257 21.68 -4.04 6.04
N ASP A 258 21.27 -3.01 6.77
CA ASP A 258 22.14 -2.30 7.73
C ASP A 258 22.58 -3.23 8.87
N ALA A 259 21.70 -4.11 9.36
CA ALA A 259 22.03 -5.12 10.37
C ALA A 259 23.06 -6.17 9.89
N CYS A 260 23.16 -6.38 8.58
CA CYS A 260 24.18 -7.25 7.98
C CYS A 260 25.48 -6.49 7.61
N SER A 261 25.52 -5.17 7.76
CA SER A 261 26.72 -4.37 7.48
C SER A 261 27.66 -4.32 8.69
N ARG A 262 28.97 -4.25 8.43
CA ARG A 262 30.00 -3.95 9.45
C ARG A 262 30.31 -2.46 9.55
N THR A 263 29.65 -1.61 8.76
CA THR A 263 29.86 -0.15 8.78
C THR A 263 29.12 0.52 9.94
N GLU A 264 29.85 1.17 10.84
CA GLU A 264 29.24 2.01 11.88
C GLU A 264 28.76 3.33 11.27
N HIS A 265 27.45 3.55 11.29
CA HIS A 265 26.86 4.84 10.91
C HIS A 265 26.65 5.72 12.14
N LYS A 266 27.39 6.84 12.21
CA LYS A 266 27.09 7.91 13.17
C LYS A 266 25.81 8.63 12.74
N LEU A 267 24.70 8.33 13.40
CA LEU A 267 23.43 9.01 13.18
C LEU A 267 23.48 10.41 13.82
N SER A 268 23.95 11.41 13.07
CA SER A 268 24.00 12.82 13.47
C SER A 268 23.18 13.69 12.52
N ARG A 269 22.34 14.58 13.06
CA ARG A 269 21.81 15.75 12.33
C ARG A 269 22.87 16.85 12.37
N THR A 270 23.90 16.75 11.54
CA THR A 270 24.76 17.89 11.24
C THR A 270 24.38 18.44 9.87
#